data_AF-A0A817DPE2-F1
#
_entry.id   AF-A0A817DPE2-F1
#
_cell.length_a   1.000
_cell.length_b   1.000
_cell.length_c   1.000
_cell.angle_alpha   90.00
_cell.angle_beta   90.00
_cell.angle_gamma   90.00
#
_symmetry.space_group_name_H-M   'P 1'
#
loop_
_entity.id
_entity.type
_entity.pdbx_description
1 polymer ?
#
loop_
_entity_poly.entity_id
_entity_poly.type
_entity_poly.pdbx_seq_one_letter_code
_entity_poly.pdbx_strand_id
1 'polypeptide(L)'
;MASSSSSAERLKGVLSVTVLQAKNLVKSEWFGENDCYAVISIEPIPMKNTNHGNEKKQTDTYQRTQIHYGCNPIFNERFLFPVPQKLDALYVQIWDADYDKDDLLAHGTLSLLDDEQGGRYDTNLDKAWLHTVSFPMLNEKGGDGGTLELVLHFIPETTAAYMGKKFDVAQAEVKKKITQHVVAKVTDVASEKIRAFVGIGV
;
A
#
# COMPACT_ATOMS: atom_id res chain seq x y z
N MET A 1 -5.85 -25.90 -30.25
CA MET A 1 -4.98 -24.92 -29.58
C MET A 1 -5.55 -23.54 -29.84
N ALA A 2 -6.30 -23.00 -28.89
CA ALA A 2 -6.75 -21.61 -28.94
C ALA A 2 -5.98 -20.85 -27.85
N SER A 3 -5.28 -19.83 -28.31
CA SER A 3 -4.35 -18.96 -27.63
C SER A 3 -4.96 -18.28 -26.40
N SER A 4 -4.25 -18.40 -25.29
CA SER A 4 -4.32 -17.51 -24.15
C SER A 4 -3.90 -16.09 -24.56
N SER A 5 -4.82 -15.14 -24.53
CA SER A 5 -4.48 -13.75 -24.25
C SER A 5 -5.42 -13.28 -23.14
N SER A 6 -4.97 -13.39 -21.89
CA SER A 6 -5.54 -12.56 -20.84
C SER A 6 -5.23 -11.13 -21.25
N SER A 7 -6.23 -10.41 -21.76
CA SER A 7 -6.17 -8.96 -21.88
C SER A 7 -5.87 -8.44 -20.49
N ALA A 8 -4.61 -8.11 -20.20
CA ALA A 8 -4.26 -7.38 -18.99
C ALA A 8 -5.10 -6.12 -19.02
N GLU A 9 -6.04 -5.98 -18.09
CA GLU A 9 -6.81 -4.75 -17.97
C GLU A 9 -5.82 -3.59 -17.94
N ARG A 10 -5.93 -2.66 -18.91
CA ARG A 10 -5.07 -1.48 -18.94
C ARG A 10 -5.38 -0.65 -17.71
N LEU A 11 -4.49 -0.71 -16.73
CA LEU A 11 -4.52 0.12 -15.53
C LEU A 11 -4.38 1.59 -15.94
N LYS A 12 -5.10 2.48 -15.27
CA LYS A 12 -5.00 3.93 -15.48
C LYS A 12 -3.82 4.55 -14.73
N GLY A 13 -3.33 3.88 -13.70
CA GLY A 13 -2.22 4.35 -12.89
C GLY A 13 -2.11 3.60 -11.57
N VAL A 14 -1.48 4.25 -10.60
CA VAL A 14 -1.31 3.75 -9.23
C VAL A 14 -1.88 4.78 -8.26
N LEU A 15 -2.75 4.33 -7.36
CA LEU A 15 -3.22 5.12 -6.23
C LEU A 15 -2.39 4.75 -5.01
N SER A 16 -1.67 5.74 -4.50
CA SER A 16 -0.95 5.64 -3.24
C SER A 16 -1.83 6.16 -2.11
N VAL A 17 -2.22 5.29 -1.19
CA VAL A 17 -3.02 5.63 -0.01
C VAL A 17 -2.13 5.55 1.22
N THR A 18 -2.00 6.66 1.94
CA THR A 18 -1.35 6.69 3.26
C THR A 18 -2.43 6.82 4.32
N VAL A 19 -2.51 5.82 5.20
CA VAL A 19 -3.38 5.83 6.36
C VAL A 19 -2.64 6.56 7.47
N LEU A 20 -3.07 7.77 7.81
CA LEU A 20 -2.38 8.56 8.82
C LEU A 20 -2.79 8.15 10.22
N GLN A 21 -4.04 8.42 10.58
CA GLN A 21 -4.55 8.20 11.91
C GLN A 21 -6.07 8.12 11.91
N ALA A 22 -6.61 7.48 12.94
CA ALA A 22 -8.02 7.58 13.30
C ALA A 22 -8.17 8.31 14.63
N LYS A 23 -9.31 8.97 14.83
CA LYS A 23 -9.60 9.74 16.04
C LYS A 23 -10.99 9.46 16.56
N ASN A 24 -11.12 9.48 17.90
CA ASN A 24 -12.39 9.30 18.61
C ASN A 24 -13.08 7.97 18.25
N LEU A 25 -12.31 6.89 18.10
CA LEU A 25 -12.90 5.57 17.92
C LEU A 25 -13.68 5.16 19.17
N VAL A 26 -14.79 4.45 18.97
CA VAL A 26 -15.57 3.90 20.07
C VAL A 26 -14.71 2.86 20.80
N LYS A 27 -14.70 2.93 22.13
CA LYS A 27 -14.01 1.94 22.95
C LYS A 27 -14.79 0.63 22.95
N SER A 28 -14.13 -0.51 22.75
CA SER A 28 -14.79 -1.80 22.94
C SER A 28 -15.22 -1.98 24.41
N GLU A 29 -16.39 -2.61 24.64
CA GLU A 29 -17.04 -2.67 25.95
C GLU A 29 -16.35 -3.63 26.95
N TRP A 30 -15.33 -4.37 26.51
CA TRP A 30 -14.54 -5.28 27.35
C TRP A 30 -13.21 -4.66 27.79
N PHE A 31 -12.79 -4.94 29.02
CA PHE A 31 -11.60 -4.37 29.65
C PHE A 31 -10.35 -4.47 28.74
N GLY A 32 -9.83 -3.34 28.30
CA GLY A 32 -8.62 -3.25 27.47
C GLY A 32 -8.44 -1.85 26.85
N GLU A 33 -7.28 -1.62 26.24
CA GLU A 33 -7.14 -0.61 25.18
C GLU A 33 -7.43 -1.31 23.85
N ASN A 34 -8.04 -0.61 22.89
CA ASN A 34 -8.31 -1.20 21.58
C ASN A 34 -6.99 -1.50 20.85
N ASP A 35 -6.89 -2.66 20.22
CA ASP A 35 -5.81 -3.11 19.33
C ASP A 35 -6.21 -2.82 17.88
N CYS A 36 -6.14 -1.54 17.50
CA CYS A 36 -6.72 -1.08 16.24
C CYS A 36 -5.88 -1.43 15.01
N TYR A 37 -6.52 -1.92 13.95
CA TYR A 37 -5.94 -1.94 12.60
C TYR A 37 -6.95 -1.46 11.56
N ALA A 38 -6.45 -0.80 10.50
CA ALA A 38 -7.26 -0.35 9.38
C ALA A 38 -7.13 -1.30 8.19
N VAL A 39 -8.24 -1.51 7.51
CA VAL A 39 -8.38 -2.27 6.28
C VAL A 39 -8.83 -1.33 5.18
N ILE A 40 -8.11 -1.32 4.06
CA ILE A 40 -8.33 -0.42 2.94
C ILE A 40 -8.44 -1.25 1.67
N SER A 41 -9.47 -0.94 0.88
CA SER A 41 -9.75 -1.66 -0.36
C SER A 41 -10.31 -0.74 -1.43
N ILE A 42 -9.90 -0.98 -2.68
CA ILE A 42 -10.50 -0.36 -3.86
C ILE A 42 -11.74 -1.11 -4.37
N GLU A 43 -12.05 -2.26 -3.76
CA GLU A 43 -13.26 -3.05 -3.98
C GLU A 43 -14.11 -3.10 -2.70
N PRO A 44 -15.44 -3.28 -2.80
CA PRO A 44 -16.32 -3.36 -1.64
C PRO A 44 -15.86 -4.44 -0.64
N ILE A 45 -15.67 -4.03 0.61
CA ILE A 45 -15.30 -4.97 1.69
C ILE A 45 -16.58 -5.58 2.26
N PRO A 46 -16.77 -6.91 2.22
CA PRO A 46 -17.93 -7.53 2.83
C PRO A 46 -17.94 -7.28 4.34
N MET A 47 -19.05 -6.74 4.83
CA MET A 47 -19.28 -6.34 6.23
C MET A 47 -19.47 -7.52 7.20
N LYS A 48 -19.34 -8.76 6.71
CA LYS A 48 -19.49 -9.95 7.55
C LYS A 48 -18.26 -10.08 8.44
N ASN A 49 -18.56 -10.19 9.72
CA ASN A 49 -17.80 -10.76 10.82
C ASN A 49 -17.13 -12.10 10.45
N THR A 50 -16.14 -12.07 9.57
CA THR A 50 -15.22 -13.17 9.30
C THR A 50 -14.09 -13.02 10.29
N ASN A 51 -13.64 -14.11 10.92
CA ASN A 51 -12.41 -14.11 11.72
C ASN A 51 -11.30 -13.48 10.87
N HIS A 52 -10.99 -12.20 11.12
CA HIS A 52 -9.94 -11.46 10.42
C HIS A 52 -8.56 -11.82 10.99
N GLY A 53 -8.55 -12.56 12.11
CA GLY A 53 -7.48 -13.43 12.58
C GLY A 53 -6.98 -14.37 11.48
N ASN A 54 -6.01 -13.85 10.72
CA ASN A 54 -4.96 -14.55 9.97
C ASN A 54 -5.13 -14.78 8.45
N GLU A 55 -6.30 -14.63 7.82
CA GLU A 55 -6.48 -15.21 6.47
C GLU A 55 -7.06 -14.33 5.35
N LYS A 56 -7.26 -13.02 5.52
CA LYS A 56 -7.35 -12.16 4.33
C LYS A 56 -5.95 -11.82 3.85
N LYS A 57 -5.43 -12.68 2.96
CA LYS A 57 -4.18 -12.47 2.21
C LYS A 57 -4.21 -11.05 1.64
N GLN A 58 -3.24 -10.23 2.02
CA GLN A 58 -3.02 -8.94 1.37
C GLN A 58 -2.99 -9.18 -0.15
N THR A 59 -3.86 -8.49 -0.86
CA THR A 59 -3.91 -8.53 -2.33
C THR A 59 -3.55 -7.15 -2.86
N ASP A 60 -3.39 -7.05 -4.17
CA ASP A 60 -3.17 -5.75 -4.82
C ASP A 60 -4.35 -4.79 -4.60
N THR A 61 -5.54 -5.30 -4.28
CA THR A 61 -6.78 -4.53 -4.08
C THR A 61 -7.17 -4.37 -2.61
N TYR A 62 -6.57 -5.13 -1.69
CA TYR A 62 -6.92 -5.21 -0.27
C TYR A 62 -5.68 -5.18 0.60
N GLN A 63 -5.57 -4.17 1.47
CA GLN A 63 -4.42 -3.97 2.34
C GLN A 63 -4.85 -3.73 3.78
N ARG A 64 -3.98 -4.07 4.74
CA ARG A 64 -4.19 -3.82 6.16
C ARG A 64 -2.95 -3.21 6.80
N THR A 65 -3.17 -2.32 7.77
CA THR A 65 -2.11 -1.78 8.64
C THR A 65 -1.65 -2.81 9.67
N GLN A 66 -0.55 -2.50 10.34
CA GLN A 66 -0.20 -3.08 11.62
C GLN A 66 -1.22 -2.68 12.69
N ILE A 67 -1.13 -3.36 13.82
CA ILE A 67 -1.96 -3.11 15.00
C ILE A 67 -1.35 -1.95 15.80
N HIS A 68 -2.19 -1.00 16.20
CA HIS A 68 -1.83 0.16 17.01
C HIS A 68 -2.82 0.33 18.17
N TYR A 69 -2.29 0.65 19.34
CA TYR A 69 -3.06 0.71 20.59
C TYR A 69 -3.87 2.02 20.73
N GLY A 70 -5.07 1.91 21.30
CA GLY A 70 -5.90 3.01 21.78
C GLY A 70 -6.94 3.53 20.79
N CYS A 71 -7.78 4.48 21.25
CA CYS A 71 -8.91 5.02 20.46
C CYS A 71 -8.51 6.13 19.47
N ASN A 72 -7.22 6.48 19.40
CA ASN A 72 -6.68 7.47 18.48
C ASN A 72 -5.39 6.93 17.82
N PRO A 73 -5.46 5.79 17.11
CA PRO A 73 -4.27 5.14 16.58
C PRO A 73 -3.64 5.97 15.47
N ILE A 74 -2.31 6.09 15.50
CA ILE A 74 -1.50 6.69 14.42
C ILE A 74 -0.84 5.54 13.67
N PHE A 75 -1.34 5.25 12.47
CA PHE A 75 -0.84 4.18 11.60
C PHE A 75 0.40 4.64 10.82
N ASN A 76 0.28 5.77 10.11
CA ASN A 76 1.30 6.32 9.21
C ASN A 76 1.87 5.27 8.20
N GLU A 77 0.98 4.44 7.67
CA GLU A 77 1.33 3.36 6.74
C GLU A 77 0.85 3.66 5.33
N ARG A 78 1.65 3.28 4.33
CA ARG A 78 1.41 3.60 2.92
C ARG A 78 1.24 2.34 2.09
N PHE A 79 0.16 2.32 1.31
CA PHE A 79 -0.22 1.24 0.41
C PHE A 79 -0.31 1.74 -1.04
N LEU A 80 -0.05 0.85 -1.99
CA LEU A 80 -0.13 1.13 -3.41
C LEU A 80 -1.18 0.21 -4.04
N PHE A 81 -2.16 0.81 -4.70
CA PHE A 81 -3.24 0.10 -5.38
C PHE A 81 -3.13 0.34 -6.89
N PRO A 82 -3.05 -0.70 -7.72
CA PRO A 82 -3.18 -0.56 -9.17
C PRO A 82 -4.61 -0.12 -9.49
N VAL A 83 -4.76 1.00 -10.20
CA VAL A 83 -6.07 1.58 -10.49
C VAL A 83 -6.57 1.02 -11.82
N PRO A 84 -7.72 0.33 -11.87
CA PRO A 84 -8.33 -0.14 -13.11
C PRO A 84 -8.87 1.03 -13.94
N GLN A 85 -9.61 0.79 -15.02
CA GLN A 85 -10.12 1.86 -15.88
C GLN A 85 -11.00 2.89 -15.16
N LYS A 86 -11.64 2.46 -14.06
CA LYS A 86 -12.55 3.27 -13.26
C LYS A 86 -12.34 2.96 -11.79
N LEU A 87 -12.31 3.98 -10.94
CA LEU A 87 -12.27 3.84 -9.50
C LEU A 87 -13.25 4.84 -8.88
N ASP A 88 -14.34 4.32 -8.35
CA ASP A 88 -15.45 5.15 -7.87
C ASP A 88 -15.28 5.53 -6.40
N ALA A 89 -14.78 4.60 -5.59
CA ALA A 89 -14.70 4.77 -4.16
C ALA A 89 -13.54 3.97 -3.56
N LEU A 90 -13.13 4.41 -2.37
CA LEU A 90 -12.25 3.68 -1.46
C LEU A 90 -13.06 3.22 -0.26
N TYR A 91 -12.97 1.93 0.07
CA TYR A 91 -13.64 1.33 1.21
C TYR A 91 -12.63 1.19 2.34
N VAL A 92 -13.02 1.67 3.52
CA VAL A 92 -12.18 1.59 4.71
C VAL A 92 -12.96 1.03 5.89
N GLN A 93 -12.32 0.16 6.66
CA GLN A 93 -12.82 -0.37 7.92
C GLN A 93 -11.71 -0.31 8.97
N ILE A 94 -12.08 -0.07 10.22
CA ILE A 94 -11.19 -0.12 11.38
C ILE A 94 -11.74 -1.17 12.32
N TRP A 95 -10.85 -2.04 12.76
CA TRP A 95 -11.14 -3.20 13.57
C TRP A 95 -10.34 -3.17 14.86
N ASP A 96 -10.90 -3.73 15.92
CA ASP A 96 -10.23 -4.08 17.17
C ASP A 96 -9.77 -5.53 17.08
N ALA A 97 -8.48 -5.80 17.18
CA ALA A 97 -7.94 -7.15 17.10
C ALA A 97 -8.15 -7.88 18.43
N ASP A 98 -8.88 -9.00 18.39
CA ASP A 98 -9.22 -9.78 19.57
C ASP A 98 -8.77 -11.23 19.41
N TYR A 99 -8.59 -11.93 20.52
CA TYR A 99 -8.10 -13.32 20.51
C TYR A 99 -9.02 -14.28 19.74
N ASP A 100 -10.34 -14.09 19.85
CA ASP A 100 -11.33 -14.99 19.28
C ASP A 100 -11.89 -14.44 17.96
N LYS A 101 -12.36 -13.19 18.00
CA LYS A 101 -12.98 -12.54 16.85
C LYS A 101 -12.85 -11.02 16.94
N ASP A 102 -12.23 -10.45 15.92
CA ASP A 102 -12.07 -9.01 15.77
C ASP A 102 -13.42 -8.28 15.66
N ASP A 103 -13.51 -7.14 16.35
CA ASP A 103 -14.71 -6.30 16.42
C ASP A 103 -14.61 -5.11 15.46
N LEU A 104 -15.67 -4.85 14.68
CA LEU A 104 -15.72 -3.71 13.76
C LEU A 104 -15.96 -2.42 14.56
N LEU A 105 -14.94 -1.57 14.68
CA LEU A 105 -15.06 -0.29 15.36
C LEU A 105 -15.73 0.76 14.47
N ALA A 106 -15.28 0.85 13.22
CA ALA A 106 -15.73 1.88 12.30
C ALA A 106 -15.61 1.44 10.84
N HIS A 107 -16.47 1.96 9.97
CA HIS A 107 -16.38 1.78 8.52
C HIS A 107 -16.75 3.06 7.80
N GLY A 108 -16.24 3.22 6.59
CA GLY A 108 -16.53 4.37 5.76
C GLY A 108 -16.26 4.10 4.28
N THR A 109 -17.00 4.81 3.43
CA THR A 109 -16.80 4.78 1.98
C THR A 109 -16.47 6.19 1.53
N LEU A 110 -15.25 6.38 1.05
CA LEU A 110 -14.82 7.63 0.47
C LEU A 110 -15.11 7.58 -1.02
N SER A 111 -16.08 8.37 -1.48
CA SER A 111 -16.32 8.56 -2.91
C SER A 111 -15.18 9.37 -3.50
N LEU A 112 -14.51 8.84 -4.52
CA LEU A 112 -13.47 9.56 -5.26
C LEU A 112 -14.06 10.36 -6.44
N LEU A 113 -15.37 10.23 -6.69
CA LEU A 113 -16.10 10.97 -7.72
C LEU A 113 -16.79 12.23 -7.18
N ASP A 114 -16.88 12.36 -5.85
CA ASP A 114 -17.65 13.41 -5.20
C ASP A 114 -16.76 14.61 -4.84
N ASP A 115 -17.06 15.76 -5.43
CA ASP A 115 -16.32 17.02 -5.27
C ASP A 115 -16.60 17.66 -3.90
N GLU A 116 -17.73 17.33 -3.26
CA GLU A 116 -18.14 17.93 -1.98
C GLU A 116 -17.30 17.48 -0.78
N GLN A 117 -16.64 16.31 -0.87
CA GLN A 117 -15.72 15.83 0.17
C GLN A 117 -14.30 16.43 0.06
N GLY A 118 -14.18 17.59 -0.61
CA GLY A 118 -12.95 18.38 -0.73
C GLY A 118 -12.08 18.01 -1.95
N GLY A 119 -12.69 17.46 -2.99
CA GLY A 119 -11.98 16.68 -3.98
C GLY A 119 -12.26 17.05 -5.41
N ARG A 120 -11.47 17.98 -5.95
CA ARG A 120 -11.28 18.15 -7.39
C ARG A 120 -10.46 16.97 -7.95
N TYR A 121 -10.87 15.74 -7.64
CA TYR A 121 -10.27 14.51 -8.12
C TYR A 121 -10.53 14.46 -9.63
N ASP A 122 -9.48 14.50 -10.43
CA ASP A 122 -9.63 14.34 -11.89
C ASP A 122 -10.12 12.91 -12.14
N THR A 123 -11.44 12.75 -12.27
CA THR A 123 -12.12 11.46 -12.48
C THR A 123 -11.75 10.82 -13.81
N ASN A 124 -11.13 11.57 -14.73
CA ASN A 124 -10.57 11.02 -15.96
C ASN A 124 -9.28 10.23 -15.73
N LEU A 125 -8.68 10.39 -14.54
CA LEU A 125 -7.45 9.71 -14.12
C LEU A 125 -6.27 9.97 -15.08
N ASP A 126 -6.23 11.17 -15.67
CA ASP A 126 -5.23 11.53 -16.68
C ASP A 126 -4.06 12.34 -16.09
N LYS A 127 -4.27 13.00 -14.94
CA LYS A 127 -3.28 13.82 -14.25
C LYS A 127 -3.00 13.32 -12.84
N ALA A 128 -1.75 13.49 -12.40
CA ALA A 128 -1.40 13.22 -11.02
C ALA A 128 -2.03 14.26 -10.09
N TRP A 129 -2.46 13.81 -8.91
CA TRP A 129 -3.04 14.66 -7.88
C TRP A 129 -2.71 14.12 -6.49
N LEU A 130 -2.69 15.02 -5.51
CA LEU A 130 -2.39 14.73 -4.11
C LEU A 130 -3.43 15.43 -3.25
N HIS A 131 -4.13 14.66 -2.42
CA HIS A 131 -5.14 15.18 -1.51
C HIS A 131 -4.97 14.58 -0.12
N THR A 132 -5.20 15.40 0.89
CA THR A 132 -5.38 14.95 2.27
C THR A 132 -6.85 15.05 2.59
N VAL A 133 -7.44 13.97 3.03
CA VAL A 133 -8.87 13.87 3.32
C VAL A 133 -9.05 13.44 4.77
N SER A 134 -9.97 14.09 5.46
CA SER A 134 -10.47 13.67 6.75
C SER A 134 -11.97 13.53 6.64
N PHE A 135 -12.49 12.33 6.91
CA PHE A 135 -13.92 12.05 6.79
C PHE A 135 -14.44 11.27 8.00
N PRO A 136 -15.72 11.51 8.38
CA PRO A 136 -16.35 10.77 9.46
C PRO A 136 -16.59 9.32 9.06
N MET A 137 -16.42 8.42 10.01
CA MET A 137 -16.72 7.00 9.87
C MET A 137 -17.96 6.65 10.69
N LEU A 138 -18.63 5.58 10.28
CA LEU A 138 -19.80 5.06 10.95
C LEU A 138 -19.42 3.83 11.78
N ASN A 139 -19.93 3.73 13.00
CA ASN A 139 -19.83 2.49 13.77
C ASN A 139 -20.76 1.41 13.18
N GLU A 140 -20.71 0.17 13.71
CA GLU A 140 -21.55 -0.94 13.24
C GLU A 140 -23.06 -0.62 13.28
N LYS A 141 -23.50 0.22 14.24
CA LYS A 141 -24.91 0.62 14.43
C LYS A 141 -25.30 1.86 13.60
N GLY A 142 -24.40 2.39 12.76
CA GLY A 142 -24.63 3.59 11.96
C GLY A 142 -24.56 4.91 12.73
N GLY A 143 -24.07 4.89 13.98
CA GLY A 143 -23.74 6.09 14.74
C GLY A 143 -22.31 6.59 14.47
N ASP A 144 -21.86 7.55 15.26
CA ASP A 144 -20.49 8.08 15.19
C ASP A 144 -19.46 6.97 15.46
N GLY A 145 -18.59 6.72 14.48
CA GLY A 145 -17.46 5.79 14.55
C GLY A 145 -16.11 6.51 14.61
N GLY A 146 -16.10 7.84 14.80
CA GLY A 146 -14.91 8.65 14.80
C GLY A 146 -14.57 9.20 13.42
N THR A 147 -13.32 9.64 13.25
CA THR A 147 -12.83 10.20 11.99
C THR A 147 -11.55 9.50 11.55
N LEU A 148 -11.37 9.38 10.23
CA LEU A 148 -10.15 8.85 9.64
C LEU A 148 -9.50 9.89 8.74
N GLU A 149 -8.17 9.96 8.82
CA GLU A 149 -7.36 10.85 8.02
C GLU A 149 -6.48 10.05 7.04
N LEU A 150 -6.58 10.36 5.76
CA LEU A 150 -5.84 9.71 4.69
C LEU A 150 -5.12 10.73 3.81
N VAL A 151 -3.99 10.32 3.24
CA VAL A 151 -3.34 11.03 2.13
C VAL A 151 -3.43 10.16 0.88
N LEU A 152 -4.08 10.69 -0.14
CA LEU A 152 -4.28 10.04 -1.42
C LEU A 152 -3.41 10.70 -2.49
N HIS A 153 -2.61 9.91 -3.19
CA HIS A 153 -1.76 10.37 -4.28
C HIS A 153 -1.96 9.47 -5.49
N PHE A 154 -2.61 9.98 -6.53
CA PHE A 154 -2.75 9.26 -7.79
C PHE A 154 -1.62 9.60 -8.75
N ILE A 155 -1.05 8.57 -9.37
CA ILE A 155 0.03 8.68 -10.36
C ILE A 155 -0.44 7.95 -11.63
N PRO A 156 -0.68 8.66 -12.76
CA PRO A 156 -1.10 8.04 -14.01
C PRO A 156 -0.08 7.02 -14.54
N GLU A 157 -0.55 6.03 -15.30
CA GLU A 157 0.28 4.96 -15.88
C GLU A 157 1.44 5.53 -16.71
N THR A 158 1.21 6.60 -17.48
CA THR A 158 2.27 7.27 -18.26
C THR A 158 3.42 7.76 -17.39
N THR A 159 3.10 8.28 -16.20
CA THR A 159 4.07 8.77 -15.22
C THR A 159 4.74 7.61 -14.50
N ALA A 160 3.97 6.60 -14.09
CA ALA A 160 4.49 5.40 -13.45
C ALA A 160 5.44 4.63 -14.38
N ALA A 161 5.08 4.46 -15.65
CA ALA A 161 5.91 3.80 -16.67
C ALA A 161 7.20 4.59 -16.94
N TYR A 162 7.13 5.92 -16.99
CA TYR A 162 8.31 6.77 -17.11
C TYR A 162 9.25 6.61 -15.89
N MET A 163 8.70 6.67 -14.68
CA MET A 163 9.46 6.48 -13.44
C MET A 163 10.07 5.08 -13.36
N GLY A 164 9.31 4.04 -13.71
CA GLY A 164 9.77 2.65 -13.75
C GLY A 164 10.96 2.48 -14.70
N LYS A 165 10.85 2.98 -15.93
CA LYS A 165 11.98 2.97 -16.89
C LYS A 165 13.21 3.68 -16.33
N LYS A 166 13.05 4.84 -15.71
CA LYS A 166 14.17 5.58 -15.11
C LYS A 166 14.81 4.80 -13.95
N PHE A 167 14.00 4.16 -13.11
CA PHE A 167 14.47 3.37 -11.99
C PHE A 167 15.19 2.10 -12.45
N ASP A 168 14.66 1.39 -13.45
CA ASP A 168 15.28 0.19 -14.04
C ASP A 168 16.64 0.52 -14.67
N VAL A 169 16.74 1.65 -15.38
CA VAL A 169 18.01 2.14 -15.93
C VAL A 169 19.01 2.43 -14.82
N ALA A 170 18.58 3.11 -13.74
CA ALA A 170 19.44 3.40 -12.59
C ALA A 170 19.91 2.11 -11.89
N GLN A 171 19.01 1.13 -11.68
CA GLN A 171 19.33 -0.17 -11.09
C GLN A 171 20.30 -0.97 -11.97
N ALA A 172 20.11 -0.96 -13.29
CA ALA A 172 21.01 -1.61 -14.23
C ALA A 172 22.41 -0.99 -14.18
N GLU A 173 22.51 0.33 -14.05
CA GLU A 173 23.80 1.03 -13.95
C GLU A 173 24.51 0.76 -12.62
N VAL A 174 23.77 0.72 -11.50
CA VAL A 174 24.31 0.32 -10.20
C VAL A 174 24.81 -1.13 -10.24
N LYS A 175 24.01 -2.07 -10.76
CA LYS A 175 24.43 -3.47 -10.94
C LYS A 175 25.68 -3.59 -11.80
N LYS A 176 25.76 -2.85 -12.91
CA LYS A 176 26.95 -2.82 -13.78
C LYS A 176 28.20 -2.35 -13.02
N LYS A 177 28.10 -1.27 -12.25
CA LYS A 177 29.23 -0.75 -11.44
C LYS A 177 29.69 -1.76 -10.39
N ILE A 178 28.75 -2.40 -9.69
CA ILE A 178 29.07 -3.44 -8.70
C ILE A 178 29.75 -4.63 -9.39
N THR A 179 29.19 -5.15 -10.49
CA THR A 179 29.77 -6.26 -11.25
C THR A 179 31.19 -5.93 -11.73
N GLN A 180 31.41 -4.73 -12.28
CA GLN A 180 32.75 -4.29 -12.70
C GLN A 180 33.74 -4.26 -11.54
N HIS A 181 33.32 -3.75 -10.38
CA HIS A 181 34.19 -3.69 -9.20
C HIS A 181 34.54 -5.09 -8.66
N VAL A 182 33.57 -5.99 -8.63
CA VAL A 182 33.79 -7.39 -8.20
C VAL A 182 34.71 -8.11 -9.17
N VAL A 183 34.48 -7.98 -10.49
CA VAL A 183 35.34 -8.59 -11.52
C VAL A 183 36.77 -8.08 -11.39
N ALA A 184 36.98 -6.78 -11.20
CA ALA A 184 38.31 -6.19 -10.98
C ALA A 184 39.00 -6.78 -9.74
N LYS A 185 38.31 -6.82 -8.59
CA LYS A 185 38.85 -7.41 -7.36
C LYS A 185 39.21 -8.90 -7.53
N VAL A 186 38.37 -9.68 -8.20
CA VAL A 186 38.62 -11.11 -8.44
C VAL A 186 39.80 -11.31 -9.38
N THR A 187 39.94 -10.47 -10.42
CA THR A 187 41.11 -10.53 -11.32
C THR A 187 42.39 -10.15 -10.58
N ASP A 188 42.36 -9.13 -9.72
CA ASP A 188 43.51 -8.76 -8.89
C ASP A 188 43.93 -9.94 -7.98
N VAL A 189 42.99 -10.54 -7.25
CA VAL A 189 43.25 -11.69 -6.36
C VAL A 189 43.76 -12.91 -7.13
N ALA A 190 43.19 -13.20 -8.30
CA ALA A 190 43.66 -14.30 -9.14
C ALA A 190 45.09 -14.04 -9.65
N SER A 191 45.39 -12.80 -10.05
CA SER A 191 46.72 -12.41 -10.52
C SER A 191 47.77 -12.45 -9.40
N GLU A 192 47.42 -12.05 -8.17
CA GLU A 192 48.29 -12.15 -7.00
C GLU A 192 48.60 -13.61 -6.65
N LYS A 193 47.60 -14.49 -6.68
CA LYS A 193 47.79 -15.92 -6.41
C LYS A 193 48.63 -16.61 -7.48
N ILE A 194 48.46 -16.25 -8.75
CA ILE A 194 49.31 -16.77 -9.84
C ILE A 194 50.75 -16.29 -9.66
N ARG A 195 50.97 -15.01 -9.33
CA ARG A 195 52.32 -14.49 -9.03
C ARG A 195 52.97 -15.20 -7.84
N ALA A 196 52.21 -15.51 -6.80
CA ALA A 196 52.69 -16.27 -5.65
C ALA A 196 53.02 -17.73 -5.99
N PHE A 197 52.27 -18.36 -6.90
CA PHE A 197 52.47 -19.76 -7.31
C PHE A 197 53.59 -19.94 -8.34
N VAL A 198 53.81 -18.95 -9.22
CA VAL A 198 54.84 -19.00 -10.27
C VAL A 198 56.24 -18.69 -9.76
N GLY A 199 56.39 -18.26 -8.49
CA GLY A 199 57.63 -18.38 -7.70
C GLY A 199 58.92 -18.35 -8.51
N ILE A 200 59.16 -17.26 -9.24
CA ILE A 200 60.46 -16.98 -9.82
C ILE A 200 61.35 -16.66 -8.62
N GLY A 201 62.06 -17.69 -8.15
CA GLY A 201 63.24 -17.50 -7.33
C GLY A 201 64.26 -16.70 -8.13
N VAL A 202 64.62 -15.53 -7.60
CA VAL A 202 65.89 -14.88 -7.88
C VAL A 202 66.75 -15.08 -6.64
#